data_AF-A0A327Z7E1-F1
#
_entry.id   AF-A0A327Z7E1-F1
#
_cell.length_a   1.000
_cell.length_b   1.000
_cell.length_c   1.000
_cell.angle_alpha   90.00
_cell.angle_beta   90.00
_cell.angle_gamma   90.00
#
_symmetry.space_group_name_H-M   'P 1'
#
loop_
_entity.id
_entity.type
_entity.pdbx_description
1 polymer ?
#
loop_
_entity_poly.entity_id
_entity_poly.type
_entity_poly.pdbx_seq_one_letter_code
_entity_poly.pdbx_strand_id
1 'polypeptide(L)'
;MGRVSQAQARENRERIVATAAQLFRERGIAGVSVADVMAEAGLTHGGFYKQFASKDALMAEAVTEAFAEQAAALQTTQTTQTTQTTQPPQTTQTTQTTQAQPNEFGGSADTSNIAALLDAYLSPEHRDHPGGGCPSAGFGGDVARSGGGQETRMAYAKGVEAFATHLGRPGEPDLATLSTMVGALILARATAGTDLSDQILAAARAALGAPPAPGCEGVSRSWMAIPGERSSR
;
A
#
# COMPACT_ATOMS: atom_id res chain seq x y z
N MET A 1 -12.69 16.19 39.21
CA MET A 1 -12.55 15.63 37.85
C MET A 1 -12.53 14.12 37.94
N GLY A 2 -13.47 13.44 37.27
CA GLY A 2 -13.59 11.99 37.30
C GLY A 2 -12.40 11.29 36.67
N ARG A 3 -11.97 10.17 37.27
CA ARG A 3 -10.88 9.33 36.77
C ARG A 3 -11.33 8.71 35.44
N VAL A 4 -10.57 8.92 34.37
CA VAL A 4 -10.79 8.26 33.08
C VAL A 4 -10.73 6.74 33.30
N SER A 5 -11.71 5.99 32.80
CA SER A 5 -11.72 4.53 32.90
C SER A 5 -10.59 3.93 32.05
N GLN A 6 -10.16 2.70 32.36
CA GLN A 6 -9.14 2.02 31.56
C GLN A 6 -9.59 1.83 30.09
N ALA A 7 -10.88 1.54 29.88
CA ALA A 7 -11.45 1.43 28.53
C ALA A 7 -11.35 2.77 27.78
N GLN A 8 -11.73 3.88 28.42
CA GLN A 8 -11.64 5.20 27.82
C GLN A 8 -10.19 5.63 27.55
N ALA A 9 -9.25 5.21 28.41
CA ALA A 9 -7.83 5.46 28.20
C ALA A 9 -7.31 4.72 26.96
N ARG A 10 -7.74 3.47 26.75
CA ARG A 10 -7.40 2.68 25.56
C ARG A 10 -8.00 3.29 24.29
N GLU A 11 -9.28 3.62 24.28
CA GLU A 11 -9.93 4.29 23.13
C GLU A 11 -9.24 5.61 22.78
N ASN A 12 -8.84 6.39 23.79
CA ASN A 12 -8.08 7.62 23.56
C ASN A 12 -6.72 7.34 22.93
N ARG A 13 -6.03 6.28 23.38
CA ARG A 13 -4.74 5.88 22.81
C ARG A 13 -4.89 5.45 21.34
N GLU A 14 -5.84 4.58 21.05
CA GLU A 14 -6.15 4.11 19.68
C GLU A 14 -6.43 5.30 18.75
N ARG A 15 -7.27 6.24 19.20
CA ARG A 15 -7.56 7.46 18.45
C ARG A 15 -6.32 8.33 18.21
N ILE A 16 -5.44 8.49 19.20
CA ILE A 16 -4.19 9.23 19.04
C ILE A 16 -3.29 8.55 17.99
N VAL A 17 -3.15 7.23 18.05
CA VAL A 17 -2.32 6.46 17.11
C VAL A 17 -2.85 6.58 15.68
N ALA A 18 -4.16 6.38 15.47
CA ALA A 18 -4.78 6.50 14.15
C ALA A 18 -4.63 7.92 13.58
N THR A 19 -4.90 8.94 14.40
CA THR A 19 -4.74 10.35 14.01
C THR A 19 -3.28 10.67 13.65
N ALA A 20 -2.33 10.19 14.45
CA ALA A 20 -0.91 10.36 14.18
C ALA A 20 -0.49 9.68 12.88
N ALA A 21 -0.96 8.45 12.65
CA ALA A 21 -0.65 7.68 11.43
C ALA A 21 -1.12 8.42 10.17
N GLN A 22 -2.32 9.00 10.20
CA GLN A 22 -2.84 9.81 9.11
C GLN A 22 -2.04 11.12 8.94
N LEU A 23 -1.90 11.93 10.00
CA LEU A 23 -1.22 13.22 9.93
C LEU A 23 0.24 13.10 9.48
N PHE A 24 0.97 12.09 9.96
CA PHE A 24 2.34 11.86 9.56
C PHE A 24 2.46 11.51 8.07
N ARG A 25 1.50 10.80 7.48
CA ARG A 25 1.52 10.52 6.03
C ARG A 25 1.11 11.71 5.18
N GLU A 26 0.23 12.57 5.69
CA GLU A 26 -0.24 13.77 4.97
C GLU A 26 0.79 14.90 4.97
N ARG A 27 1.37 15.19 6.14
CA ARG A 27 2.15 16.42 6.39
C ARG A 27 3.62 16.12 6.69
N GLY A 28 3.97 14.84 6.73
CA GLY A 28 5.27 14.35 7.11
C GLY A 28 5.51 14.39 8.63
N ILE A 29 6.36 13.49 9.12
CA ILE A 29 6.71 13.37 10.55
C ILE A 29 7.32 14.66 11.12
N ALA A 30 8.18 15.31 10.35
CA ALA A 30 8.85 16.54 10.78
C ALA A 30 7.87 17.73 10.87
N GLY A 31 6.84 17.75 10.03
CA GLY A 31 5.83 18.80 9.97
C GLY A 31 4.72 18.69 11.02
N VAL A 32 4.65 17.58 11.76
CA VAL A 32 3.58 17.31 12.74
C VAL A 32 4.16 17.25 14.15
N SER A 33 3.67 18.11 15.04
CA SER A 33 4.00 18.07 16.47
C SER A 33 3.03 17.18 17.26
N VAL A 34 3.42 16.79 18.49
CA VAL A 34 2.50 16.12 19.41
C VAL A 34 1.27 16.98 19.69
N ALA A 35 1.43 18.30 19.74
CA ALA A 35 0.31 19.22 19.95
C ALA A 35 -0.69 19.16 18.80
N ASP A 36 -0.23 19.08 17.56
CA ASP A 36 -1.10 18.96 16.38
C ASP A 36 -1.90 17.65 16.43
N VAL A 37 -1.24 16.53 16.74
CA VAL A 37 -1.90 15.23 16.89
C VAL A 37 -2.97 15.27 17.99
N MET A 38 -2.63 15.83 19.15
CA MET A 38 -3.56 15.89 20.28
C MET A 38 -4.75 16.81 19.97
N ALA A 39 -4.51 17.95 19.32
CA ALA A 39 -5.55 18.88 18.91
C ALA A 39 -6.51 18.22 17.91
N GLU A 40 -5.98 17.56 16.88
CA GLU A 40 -6.77 16.85 15.87
C GLU A 40 -7.54 15.66 16.48
N ALA A 41 -6.94 14.95 17.45
CA ALA A 41 -7.62 13.88 18.18
C ALA A 41 -8.69 14.38 19.18
N GLY A 42 -8.85 15.71 19.34
CA GLY A 42 -9.80 16.31 20.28
C GLY A 42 -9.42 16.10 21.74
N LEU A 43 -8.13 15.97 22.04
CA LEU A 43 -7.59 15.64 23.35
C LEU A 43 -6.64 16.71 23.88
N THR A 44 -6.64 16.89 25.21
CA THR A 44 -5.75 17.86 25.86
C THR A 44 -4.29 17.40 25.81
N HIS A 45 -3.36 18.32 25.56
CA HIS A 45 -1.92 18.04 25.46
C HIS A 45 -1.34 17.27 26.67
N GLY A 46 -1.80 17.56 27.90
CA GLY A 46 -1.31 16.93 29.12
C GLY A 46 -1.61 15.43 29.26
N GLY A 47 -2.49 14.87 28.41
CA GLY A 47 -2.81 13.44 28.40
C GLY A 47 -1.75 12.58 27.70
N PHE A 48 -0.92 13.17 26.83
CA PHE A 48 0.01 12.45 25.97
C PHE A 48 1.06 11.66 26.77
N TYR A 49 1.77 12.33 27.68
CA TYR A 49 2.88 11.74 28.46
C TYR A 49 2.44 10.67 29.47
N LYS A 50 1.13 10.45 29.63
CA LYS A 50 0.59 9.32 30.41
C LYS A 50 0.37 8.07 29.55
N GLN A 51 0.27 8.23 28.24
CA GLN A 51 -0.06 7.19 27.27
C GLN A 51 1.18 6.75 26.49
N PHE A 52 2.07 7.68 26.17
CA PHE A 52 3.26 7.46 25.34
C PHE A 52 4.52 7.98 26.03
N ALA A 53 5.61 7.23 25.89
CA ALA A 53 6.91 7.59 26.46
C ALA A 53 7.58 8.77 25.72
N SER A 54 7.38 8.87 24.41
CA SER A 54 7.99 9.89 23.57
C SER A 54 7.21 10.05 22.25
N LYS A 55 7.56 11.09 21.47
CA LYS A 55 7.08 11.21 20.09
C LYS A 55 7.52 10.01 19.23
N ASP A 56 8.72 9.48 19.45
CA ASP A 56 9.22 8.30 18.72
C ASP A 56 8.39 7.04 19.02
N ALA A 57 7.99 6.84 20.28
CA ALA A 57 7.11 5.73 20.65
C ALA A 57 5.74 5.83 19.96
N LEU A 58 5.16 7.04 19.93
CA LEU A 58 3.94 7.30 19.17
C LEU A 58 4.14 7.00 17.68
N MET A 59 5.27 7.40 17.12
CA MET A 59 5.56 7.16 15.71
C MET A 59 5.73 5.68 15.37
N ALA A 60 6.43 4.91 16.21
CA ALA A 60 6.57 3.48 16.04
C ALA A 60 5.21 2.77 16.07
N GLU A 61 4.32 3.17 17.00
CA GLU A 61 2.94 2.69 17.06
C GLU A 61 2.14 3.09 15.81
N ALA A 62 2.22 4.35 15.38
CA ALA A 62 1.52 4.86 14.19
C ALA A 62 1.96 4.17 12.90
N VAL A 63 3.26 3.89 12.75
CA VAL A 63 3.79 3.13 11.62
C VAL A 63 3.28 1.69 11.67
N THR A 64 3.32 1.04 12.84
CA THR A 64 2.84 -0.33 13.02
C THR A 64 1.36 -0.45 12.67
N GLU A 65 0.53 0.48 13.16
CA GLU A 65 -0.91 0.53 12.90
C GLU A 65 -1.18 0.68 11.41
N ALA A 66 -0.51 1.61 10.74
CA ALA A 66 -0.71 1.85 9.32
C ALA A 66 -0.39 0.61 8.45
N PHE A 67 0.65 -0.15 8.80
CA PHE A 67 0.96 -1.40 8.11
C PHE A 67 -0.05 -2.51 8.43
N ALA A 68 -0.59 -2.55 9.66
CA ALA A 68 -1.63 -3.50 10.04
C ALA A 68 -2.95 -3.23 9.29
N GLU A 69 -3.36 -1.96 9.19
CA GLU A 69 -4.50 -1.52 8.38
C GLU A 69 -4.33 -1.93 6.91
N GLN A 70 -3.15 -1.68 6.34
CA GLN A 70 -2.85 -2.08 4.97
C GLN A 70 -2.95 -3.60 4.78
N ALA A 71 -2.36 -4.38 5.69
CA ALA A 71 -2.41 -5.84 5.63
C ALA A 71 -3.86 -6.37 5.71
N ALA A 72 -4.70 -5.78 6.56
CA ALA A 72 -6.10 -6.14 6.68
C ALA A 72 -6.92 -5.79 5.41
N ALA A 73 -6.64 -4.64 4.80
CA ALA A 73 -7.28 -4.24 3.55
C ALA A 73 -6.98 -5.25 2.42
N LEU A 74 -5.73 -5.71 2.31
CA LEU A 74 -5.28 -6.69 1.32
C LEU A 74 -5.88 -8.09 1.52
N GLN A 75 -6.29 -8.43 2.74
CA GLN A 75 -7.01 -9.68 3.04
C GLN A 75 -8.51 -9.57 2.72
N THR A 76 -9.08 -8.39 2.88
CA THR A 76 -10.52 -8.17 2.68
C THR A 76 -10.89 -8.20 1.20
N THR A 77 -10.03 -7.68 0.32
CA THR A 77 -10.21 -7.74 -1.15
C THR A 77 -10.21 -9.17 -1.71
N GLN A 78 -9.68 -10.14 -0.97
CA GLN A 78 -9.66 -11.56 -1.35
C GLN A 78 -10.99 -12.28 -1.07
N THR A 79 -11.82 -11.76 -0.16
CA THR A 79 -13.03 -12.47 0.28
C THR A 79 -14.25 -12.19 -0.63
N THR A 80 -14.26 -11.07 -1.36
CA THR A 80 -15.43 -10.63 -2.14
C THR A 80 -15.58 -11.34 -3.50
N GLN A 81 -14.63 -12.17 -3.94
CA GLN A 81 -14.68 -12.84 -5.26
C GLN A 81 -15.33 -14.25 -5.27
N THR A 82 -15.75 -14.81 -4.13
CA THR A 82 -16.28 -16.20 -4.09
C THR A 82 -17.81 -16.31 -4.18
N THR A 83 -18.57 -15.23 -4.42
CA THR A 83 -20.05 -15.32 -4.48
C THR A 83 -20.61 -14.68 -5.75
N GLN A 84 -20.29 -15.26 -6.91
CA GLN A 84 -21.13 -15.16 -8.11
C GLN A 84 -20.95 -16.40 -9.01
N THR A 85 -21.65 -17.48 -8.65
CA THR A 85 -22.19 -18.45 -9.62
C THR A 85 -23.46 -19.02 -9.02
N THR A 86 -24.55 -18.25 -9.08
CA THR A 86 -25.90 -18.79 -8.98
C THR A 86 -26.46 -18.82 -10.39
N GLN A 87 -26.14 -19.88 -11.13
CA GLN A 87 -26.77 -20.18 -12.41
C GLN A 87 -27.92 -21.18 -12.16
N PRO A 88 -29.13 -20.98 -12.70
CA PRO A 88 -30.26 -21.91 -12.54
C PRO A 88 -30.02 -23.23 -13.30
N PRO A 89 -30.71 -24.32 -12.94
CA PRO A 89 -30.38 -25.67 -13.41
C PRO A 89 -30.79 -25.85 -14.88
N GLN A 90 -29.82 -26.14 -15.75
CA GLN A 90 -30.10 -26.66 -17.09
C GLN A 90 -29.94 -28.19 -17.07
N THR A 91 -31.06 -28.87 -17.21
CA THR A 91 -31.19 -30.30 -17.50
C THR A 91 -30.80 -30.57 -18.96
N THR A 92 -29.71 -31.30 -19.21
CA THR A 92 -29.69 -32.53 -20.04
C THR A 92 -28.29 -33.13 -20.12
N GLN A 93 -28.24 -34.46 -19.98
CA GLN A 93 -27.08 -35.34 -20.11
C GLN A 93 -26.56 -35.38 -21.56
N THR A 94 -25.27 -35.64 -21.76
CA THR A 94 -24.76 -36.77 -22.60
C THR A 94 -23.25 -36.95 -22.40
N THR A 95 -22.89 -38.21 -22.15
CA THR A 95 -21.62 -38.88 -21.87
C THR A 95 -20.52 -38.70 -22.93
N GLN A 96 -19.26 -38.48 -22.53
CA GLN A 96 -18.09 -39.20 -23.11
C GLN A 96 -16.76 -39.04 -22.33
N THR A 97 -16.32 -40.18 -21.80
CA THR A 97 -14.96 -40.78 -21.83
C THR A 97 -13.71 -39.98 -21.44
N THR A 98 -13.22 -40.35 -20.26
CA THR A 98 -11.87 -40.27 -19.70
C THR A 98 -10.71 -40.48 -20.67
N GLN A 99 -9.82 -39.48 -20.76
CA GLN A 99 -8.37 -39.70 -20.88
C GLN A 99 -7.63 -38.65 -20.03
N ALA A 100 -6.88 -39.14 -19.05
CA ALA A 100 -6.08 -38.35 -18.13
C ALA A 100 -4.77 -37.91 -18.81
N GLN A 101 -4.49 -36.61 -18.76
CA GLN A 101 -3.15 -36.05 -18.97
C GLN A 101 -2.64 -35.52 -17.61
N PRO A 102 -1.33 -35.64 -17.31
CA PRO A 102 -0.77 -35.22 -16.03
C PRO A 102 -0.69 -33.70 -15.94
N ASN A 103 -1.37 -33.13 -14.96
CA ASN A 103 -1.39 -31.70 -14.70
C ASN A 103 0.00 -31.29 -14.19
N GLU A 104 0.74 -30.59 -15.04
CA GLU A 104 1.95 -29.88 -14.70
C GLU A 104 1.70 -28.83 -13.61
N PHE A 105 2.28 -29.07 -12.43
CA PHE A 105 2.32 -28.17 -11.29
C PHE A 105 3.22 -26.96 -11.64
N GLY A 106 2.61 -25.83 -11.97
CA GLY A 106 3.38 -24.62 -12.30
C GLY A 106 2.57 -23.33 -12.14
N GLY A 107 2.64 -22.74 -10.95
CA GLY A 107 2.55 -21.29 -10.74
C GLY A 107 1.23 -20.59 -11.11
N SER A 108 0.25 -20.63 -10.22
CA SER A 108 -0.82 -19.61 -10.19
C SER A 108 -1.17 -19.27 -8.74
N ALA A 109 -0.19 -18.72 -8.02
CA ALA A 109 -0.54 -17.82 -6.93
C ALA A 109 -1.11 -16.54 -7.58
N ASP A 110 -2.40 -16.59 -7.90
CA ASP A 110 -3.35 -15.48 -7.93
C ASP A 110 -2.89 -14.18 -8.62
N THR A 111 -2.56 -14.26 -9.92
CA THR A 111 -2.21 -13.10 -10.76
C THR A 111 -3.30 -12.01 -10.75
N SER A 112 -4.57 -12.40 -10.58
CA SER A 112 -5.73 -11.49 -10.45
C SER A 112 -5.63 -10.56 -9.24
N ASN A 113 -5.14 -11.08 -8.12
CA ASN A 113 -5.07 -10.34 -6.86
C ASN A 113 -3.90 -9.35 -6.84
N ILE A 114 -2.76 -9.75 -7.42
CA ILE A 114 -1.62 -8.82 -7.61
C ILE A 114 -1.96 -7.73 -8.62
N ALA A 115 -2.62 -8.04 -9.75
CA ALA A 115 -2.99 -7.04 -10.75
C ALA A 115 -3.94 -5.96 -10.18
N ALA A 116 -4.97 -6.35 -9.42
CA ALA A 116 -5.88 -5.41 -8.77
C ALA A 116 -5.17 -4.53 -7.73
N LEU A 117 -4.24 -5.12 -6.96
CA LEU A 117 -3.39 -4.38 -6.04
C LEU A 117 -2.51 -3.37 -6.80
N LEU A 118 -1.87 -3.77 -7.89
CA LEU A 118 -1.03 -2.89 -8.71
C LEU A 118 -1.84 -1.72 -9.28
N ASP A 119 -3.07 -1.98 -9.74
CA ASP A 119 -3.93 -0.93 -10.29
C ASP A 119 -4.35 0.10 -9.25
N ALA A 120 -4.78 -0.37 -8.08
CA ALA A 120 -5.11 0.51 -6.95
C ALA A 120 -3.87 1.28 -6.48
N TYR A 121 -2.73 0.60 -6.37
CA TYR A 121 -1.49 1.17 -5.83
C TYR A 121 -0.85 2.19 -6.76
N LEU A 122 -0.83 1.94 -8.07
CA LEU A 122 -0.19 2.84 -9.04
C LEU A 122 -1.17 3.88 -9.61
N SER A 123 -2.26 4.21 -8.92
CA SER A 123 -3.32 5.11 -9.42
C SER A 123 -3.03 6.61 -9.17
N PRO A 124 -3.61 7.51 -9.98
CA PRO A 124 -3.66 8.94 -9.66
C PRO A 124 -4.33 9.20 -8.31
N GLU A 125 -5.37 8.44 -7.96
CA GLU A 125 -6.03 8.53 -6.65
C GLU A 125 -5.04 8.30 -5.51
N HIS A 126 -4.22 7.25 -5.60
CA HIS A 126 -3.21 6.98 -4.57
C HIS A 126 -2.04 7.99 -4.62
N ARG A 127 -1.68 8.51 -5.79
CA ARG A 127 -0.70 9.60 -5.91
C ARG A 127 -1.19 10.83 -5.13
N ASP A 128 -2.43 11.23 -5.35
CA ASP A 128 -3.00 12.50 -4.88
C ASP A 128 -3.46 12.47 -3.42
N HIS A 129 -3.61 11.28 -2.83
CA HIS A 129 -4.02 11.08 -1.43
C HIS A 129 -2.94 10.37 -0.60
N PRO A 130 -1.83 11.05 -0.23
CA PRO A 130 -0.76 10.43 0.54
C PRO A 130 -1.20 10.00 1.95
N GLY A 131 -2.16 10.70 2.57
CA GLY A 131 -2.69 10.39 3.90
C GLY A 131 -3.43 9.06 3.99
N GLY A 132 -4.17 8.70 2.95
CA GLY A 132 -4.88 7.40 2.83
C GLY A 132 -4.07 6.33 2.09
N GLY A 133 -2.86 6.67 1.63
CA GLY A 133 -2.03 5.81 0.81
C GLY A 133 -1.17 4.82 1.60
N CYS A 134 -0.44 3.98 0.87
CA CYS A 134 0.44 2.96 1.42
C CYS A 134 1.49 3.55 2.39
N PRO A 135 1.60 2.98 3.61
CA PRO A 135 2.57 3.41 4.61
C PRO A 135 4.02 3.34 4.12
N SER A 136 4.40 2.39 3.26
CA SER A 136 5.76 2.31 2.70
C SER A 136 6.15 3.59 1.94
N ALA A 137 5.23 4.14 1.13
CA ALA A 137 5.50 5.37 0.39
C ALA A 137 5.31 6.63 1.26
N GLY A 138 4.38 6.59 2.22
CA GLY A 138 4.09 7.71 3.12
C GLY A 138 5.18 7.96 4.17
N PHE A 139 5.76 6.90 4.74
CA PHE A 139 6.75 7.02 5.81
C PHE A 139 8.20 6.93 5.34
N GLY A 140 8.47 6.30 4.19
CA GLY A 140 9.85 5.98 3.77
C GLY A 140 10.79 7.18 3.71
N GLY A 141 10.33 8.30 3.15
CA GLY A 141 11.12 9.53 3.09
C GLY A 141 11.40 10.16 4.45
N ASP A 142 10.46 10.05 5.39
CA ASP A 142 10.58 10.67 6.71
C ASP A 142 11.37 9.82 7.70
N VAL A 143 11.21 8.51 7.64
CA VAL A 143 12.05 7.56 8.38
C VAL A 143 13.51 7.71 7.93
N ALA A 144 13.77 7.89 6.63
CA ALA A 144 15.11 8.09 6.08
C ALA A 144 15.74 9.44 6.46
N ARG A 145 14.96 10.53 6.50
CA ARG A 145 15.46 11.91 6.72
C ARG A 145 15.58 12.34 8.18
N SER A 146 15.41 11.45 9.16
CA SER A 146 15.59 11.64 10.61
C SER A 146 14.33 11.86 11.46
N GLY A 147 13.15 11.46 10.98
CA GLY A 147 11.92 11.58 11.78
C GLY A 147 11.86 10.64 12.99
N GLY A 148 12.47 9.45 12.90
CA GLY A 148 12.32 8.37 13.89
C GLY A 148 13.63 7.82 14.44
N GLY A 149 13.61 7.49 15.73
CA GLY A 149 14.63 6.72 16.43
C GLY A 149 14.64 5.25 16.00
N GLN A 150 15.38 4.43 16.74
CA GLN A 150 15.55 3.02 16.40
C GLN A 150 14.21 2.26 16.35
N GLU A 151 13.29 2.59 17.26
CA GLU A 151 11.98 1.94 17.37
C GLU A 151 11.14 2.14 16.10
N THR A 152 11.03 3.39 15.64
CA THR A 152 10.31 3.71 14.40
C THR A 152 10.92 3.00 13.18
N ARG A 153 12.25 2.95 13.08
CA ARG A 153 12.92 2.25 11.96
C ARG A 153 12.64 0.76 11.96
N MET A 154 12.63 0.13 13.15
CA MET A 154 12.31 -1.29 13.27
C MET A 154 10.85 -1.57 12.93
N ALA A 155 9.91 -0.74 13.40
CA ALA A 155 8.50 -0.83 13.04
C ALA A 155 8.30 -0.72 11.51
N TYR A 156 8.96 0.26 10.90
CA TYR A 156 8.93 0.47 9.45
C TYR A 156 9.52 -0.73 8.69
N ALA A 157 10.71 -1.21 9.08
CA ALA A 157 11.36 -2.34 8.43
C ALA A 157 10.50 -3.60 8.48
N LYS A 158 9.90 -3.90 9.64
CA LYS A 158 8.99 -5.03 9.81
C LYS A 158 7.77 -4.93 8.90
N GLY A 159 7.17 -3.73 8.80
CA GLY A 159 6.04 -3.49 7.91
C GLY A 159 6.39 -3.68 6.44
N VAL A 160 7.53 -3.14 6.02
CA VAL A 160 8.06 -3.29 4.65
C VAL A 160 8.31 -4.76 4.31
N GLU A 161 8.93 -5.52 5.21
CA GLU A 161 9.19 -6.95 5.02
C GLU A 161 7.90 -7.76 4.91
N ALA A 162 6.92 -7.49 5.78
CA ALA A 162 5.61 -8.13 5.71
C ALA A 162 4.90 -7.85 4.38
N PHE A 163 4.95 -6.61 3.90
CA PHE A 163 4.35 -6.23 2.63
C PHE A 163 5.07 -6.83 1.43
N ALA A 164 6.42 -6.87 1.44
CA ALA A 164 7.20 -7.56 0.41
C ALA A 164 6.86 -9.06 0.36
N THR A 165 6.68 -9.69 1.52
CA THR A 165 6.28 -11.11 1.64
C THR A 165 4.88 -11.34 1.07
N HIS A 166 3.97 -10.38 1.24
CA HIS A 166 2.62 -10.47 0.66
C HIS A 166 2.63 -10.38 -0.88
N LEU A 167 3.56 -9.63 -1.46
CA LEU A 167 3.71 -9.50 -2.92
C LEU A 167 4.38 -10.72 -3.55
N GLY A 168 5.24 -11.40 -2.79
CA GLY A 168 6.00 -12.54 -3.27
C GLY A 168 5.31 -13.88 -3.07
N ARG A 169 6.10 -14.95 -3.24
CA ARG A 169 5.62 -16.32 -2.98
C ARG A 169 5.59 -16.57 -1.47
N PRO A 170 4.82 -17.56 -0.98
CA PRO A 170 4.82 -17.90 0.44
C PRO A 170 6.24 -18.12 0.98
N GLY A 171 6.68 -17.25 1.89
CA GLY A 171 8.02 -17.30 2.50
C GLY A 171 9.14 -16.60 1.70
N GLU A 172 8.85 -16.00 0.55
CA GLU A 172 9.84 -15.31 -0.31
C GLU A 172 9.37 -13.87 -0.60
N PRO A 173 10.02 -12.84 -0.05
CA PRO A 173 9.63 -11.45 -0.31
C PRO A 173 9.95 -11.01 -1.74
N ASP A 174 9.00 -10.38 -2.42
CA ASP A 174 9.22 -9.75 -3.73
C ASP A 174 9.63 -8.28 -3.57
N LEU A 175 10.92 -8.10 -3.31
CA LEU A 175 11.53 -6.78 -3.16
C LEU A 175 11.55 -5.99 -4.46
N ALA A 176 11.55 -6.64 -5.62
CA ALA A 176 11.63 -5.98 -6.93
C ALA A 176 10.29 -5.31 -7.25
N THR A 177 9.19 -6.05 -7.11
CA THR A 177 7.83 -5.53 -7.28
C THR A 177 7.57 -4.41 -6.29
N LEU A 178 7.89 -4.63 -5.01
CA LEU A 178 7.74 -3.61 -3.97
C LEU A 178 8.50 -2.32 -4.31
N SER A 179 9.79 -2.43 -4.62
CA SER A 179 10.66 -1.27 -4.90
C SER A 179 10.18 -0.50 -6.12
N THR A 180 9.70 -1.21 -7.14
CA THR A 180 9.16 -0.61 -8.36
C THR A 180 7.88 0.18 -8.06
N MET A 181 6.93 -0.42 -7.32
CA MET A 181 5.68 0.22 -6.95
C MET A 181 5.90 1.48 -6.10
N VAL A 182 6.66 1.33 -5.01
CA VAL A 182 6.92 2.41 -4.06
C VAL A 182 7.72 3.53 -4.72
N GLY A 183 8.77 3.19 -5.47
CA GLY A 183 9.61 4.17 -6.17
C GLY A 183 8.83 4.95 -7.23
N ALA A 184 8.02 4.26 -8.04
CA ALA A 184 7.19 4.90 -9.04
C ALA A 184 6.20 5.88 -8.42
N LEU A 185 5.52 5.47 -7.33
CA LEU A 185 4.58 6.34 -6.63
C LEU A 185 5.25 7.59 -6.04
N ILE A 186 6.43 7.44 -5.45
CA ILE A 186 7.21 8.57 -4.92
C ILE A 186 7.60 9.55 -6.04
N LEU A 187 8.11 9.03 -7.16
CA LEU A 187 8.49 9.86 -8.31
C LEU A 187 7.26 10.54 -8.95
N ALA A 188 6.14 9.83 -9.06
CA ALA A 188 4.89 10.38 -9.57
C ALA A 188 4.36 11.52 -8.69
N ARG A 189 4.42 11.37 -7.36
CA ARG A 189 4.07 12.44 -6.40
C ARG A 189 4.99 13.65 -6.55
N ALA A 190 6.29 13.42 -6.65
CA ALA A 190 7.28 14.48 -6.80
C ALA A 190 7.13 15.28 -8.11
N THR A 191 6.49 14.70 -9.12
CA THR A 191 6.26 15.30 -10.44
C THR A 191 4.79 15.60 -10.72
N ALA A 192 3.93 15.58 -9.69
CA ALA A 192 2.49 15.78 -9.82
C ALA A 192 2.15 17.11 -10.52
N GLY A 193 1.09 17.11 -11.34
CA GLY A 193 0.71 18.24 -12.19
C GLY A 193 1.44 18.30 -13.54
N THR A 194 2.22 17.27 -13.88
CA THR A 194 2.87 17.11 -15.20
C THR A 194 2.52 15.78 -15.82
N ASP A 195 2.57 15.69 -17.17
CA ASP A 195 2.36 14.43 -17.90
C ASP A 195 3.35 13.33 -17.50
N LEU A 196 4.54 13.73 -17.01
CA LEU A 196 5.56 12.78 -16.53
C LEU A 196 5.05 11.96 -15.35
N SER A 197 4.23 12.55 -14.47
CA SER A 197 3.66 11.88 -13.31
C SER A 197 2.84 10.65 -13.71
N ASP A 198 1.93 10.82 -14.68
CA ASP A 198 1.08 9.74 -15.17
C ASP A 198 1.89 8.72 -15.98
N GLN A 199 2.90 9.17 -16.74
CA GLN A 199 3.82 8.29 -17.47
C GLN A 199 4.62 7.37 -16.53
N ILE A 200 5.08 7.87 -15.38
CA ILE A 200 5.80 7.06 -14.38
C ILE A 200 4.89 5.93 -13.87
N LEU A 201 3.65 6.26 -13.51
CA LEU A 201 2.67 5.28 -13.01
C LEU A 201 2.33 4.24 -14.08
N ALA A 202 2.17 4.65 -15.33
CA ALA A 202 1.90 3.75 -16.45
C ALA A 202 3.11 2.85 -16.77
N ALA A 203 4.33 3.39 -16.73
CA ALA A 203 5.56 2.63 -16.97
C ALA A 203 5.77 1.55 -15.90
N ALA A 204 5.52 1.87 -14.63
CA ALA A 204 5.61 0.92 -13.54
C ALA A 204 4.59 -0.23 -13.66
N ARG A 205 3.34 0.07 -14.04
CA ARG A 205 2.32 -0.96 -14.32
C ARG A 205 2.78 -1.90 -15.42
N ALA A 206 3.23 -1.33 -16.54
CA ALA A 206 3.69 -2.11 -17.68
C ALA A 206 4.88 -3.02 -17.33
N ALA A 207 5.83 -2.52 -16.53
CA ALA A 207 6.98 -3.30 -16.06
C ALA A 207 6.57 -4.48 -15.15
N LEU A 208 5.47 -4.33 -14.41
CA LEU A 208 4.95 -5.34 -13.47
C LEU A 208 3.87 -6.24 -14.10
N GLY A 209 3.58 -6.09 -15.40
CA GLY A 209 2.59 -6.90 -16.10
C GLY A 209 1.13 -6.55 -15.78
N ALA A 210 0.86 -5.40 -15.15
CA ALA A 210 -0.50 -4.91 -14.94
C ALA A 210 -1.05 -4.27 -16.23
N PRO A 211 -2.34 -4.50 -16.58
CA PRO A 211 -2.96 -3.83 -17.71
C PRO A 211 -2.97 -2.30 -17.51
N PRO A 212 -2.95 -1.50 -18.60
CA PRO A 212 -3.01 -0.05 -18.47
C PRO A 212 -4.34 0.36 -17.81
N ALA A 213 -4.28 1.28 -16.86
CA ALA A 213 -5.49 1.84 -16.24
C ALA A 213 -6.44 2.42 -17.31
N PRO A 214 -7.77 2.27 -17.14
CA PRO A 214 -8.73 2.80 -18.10
C PRO A 214 -8.59 4.33 -18.21
N GLY A 215 -8.43 4.84 -19.43
CA GLY A 215 -8.24 6.27 -19.72
C GLY A 215 -6.86 6.66 -20.30
N CYS A 216 -5.88 5.73 -20.33
CA CYS A 216 -4.54 5.99 -20.87
C CYS A 216 -4.36 5.65 -22.37
N GLU A 217 -5.44 5.40 -23.12
CA GLU A 217 -5.41 4.90 -24.51
C GLU A 217 -4.80 5.89 -25.54
N GLY A 218 -4.39 7.09 -25.11
CA GLY A 218 -3.80 8.13 -25.96
C GLY A 218 -2.32 8.47 -25.72
N VAL A 219 -1.66 7.91 -24.70
CA VAL A 219 -0.24 8.22 -24.46
C VAL A 219 0.61 7.36 -25.39
N SER A 220 1.07 7.97 -26.48
CA SER A 220 1.97 7.36 -27.47
C SER A 220 3.11 6.60 -26.77
N ARG A 221 3.29 5.32 -27.11
CA ARG A 221 4.43 4.46 -26.69
C ARG A 221 5.77 4.91 -27.29
N SER A 222 5.92 6.20 -27.59
CA SER A 222 7.12 6.82 -28.14
C SER A 222 8.34 6.67 -27.24
N TRP A 223 8.15 6.48 -25.93
CA TRP A 223 9.25 6.35 -24.97
C TRP A 223 9.80 4.92 -24.83
N MET A 224 9.09 3.90 -25.33
CA MET A 224 9.57 2.50 -25.38
C MET A 224 10.54 2.23 -26.55
N ALA A 225 10.77 3.22 -27.42
CA ALA A 225 11.80 3.11 -28.45
C ALA A 225 13.19 3.23 -27.80
N ILE A 226 13.88 2.10 -27.65
CA ILE A 226 15.31 2.05 -27.30
C ILE A 226 16.06 2.88 -28.35
N PRO A 227 16.76 3.98 -27.98
CA PRO A 227 17.52 4.75 -28.95
C PRO A 227 18.76 3.96 -29.37
N GLY A 228 18.69 3.21 -30.47
CA GLY A 228 19.82 2.42 -30.95
C GLY A 228 19.64 1.68 -32.28
N GLU A 229 18.44 1.18 -32.61
CA GLU A 229 18.23 0.43 -33.85
C GLU A 229 17.87 1.36 -35.02
N ARG A 230 18.87 2.13 -35.48
CA ARG A 230 18.83 2.65 -36.85
C ARG A 230 19.16 1.49 -37.79
N SER A 231 18.13 1.01 -38.48
CA SER A 231 18.23 0.12 -39.64
C SER A 231 19.23 0.69 -40.66
N SER A 232 20.36 0.00 -40.83
CA SER A 232 21.21 0.16 -42.02
C SER A 232 20.44 -0.40 -43.22
N ARG A 233 20.19 0.48 -44.19
CA ARG A 233 20.08 0.10 -45.61
C ARG A 233 21.47 0.06 -46.22
#